data_AF-A0A7C1UE10-F1
#
_entry.id   AF-A0A7C1UE10-F1
#
_cell.length_a   1.000
_cell.length_b   1.000
_cell.length_c   1.000
_cell.angle_alpha   90.00
_cell.angle_beta   90.00
_cell.angle_gamma   90.00
#
_symmetry.space_group_name_H-M   'P 1'
#
loop_
_entity.id
_entity.type
_entity.pdbx_description
1 polymer ?
#
loop_
_entity_poly.entity_id
_entity_poly.type
_entity_poly.pdbx_seq_one_letter_code
_entity_poly.pdbx_strand_id
1 'polypeptide(L)'
;MLPSPGLPRELVTASLDDPHPPPRHTRQASFDDLGTPLSEVTFCVVDLETTGTDRESDAITEIGAVRYRGGERLRTLQTLVNPGVRIPAEITVMTGITQAMVVTAPRIDQVLSTLWDFIGDSVVVGHNVGFDLGFLAA
;
A
#
# COMPACT_ATOMS: atom_id res chain seq x y z
N MET A 1 -17.30 -55.25 -43.92
CA MET A 1 -17.34 -54.03 -43.08
C MET A 1 -15.93 -53.45 -43.11
N LEU A 2 -15.79 -52.25 -43.68
CA LEU A 2 -14.51 -51.68 -44.15
C LEU A 2 -13.54 -51.35 -42.99
N PRO A 3 -12.21 -51.46 -43.19
CA PRO A 3 -11.20 -51.05 -42.23
C PRO A 3 -11.02 -49.52 -42.20
N SER A 4 -10.69 -48.98 -41.02
CA SER A 4 -10.35 -47.56 -40.80
C SER A 4 -9.08 -47.15 -41.57
N PRO A 5 -9.02 -45.94 -42.14
CA PRO A 5 -7.80 -45.46 -42.80
C PRO A 5 -6.78 -44.98 -41.78
N GLY A 6 -5.58 -45.56 -41.83
CA GLY A 6 -4.38 -45.04 -41.17
C GLY A 6 -3.79 -43.86 -41.94
N LEU A 7 -3.25 -42.88 -41.20
CA LEU A 7 -2.53 -41.72 -41.73
C LEU A 7 -1.27 -42.11 -42.52
N PRO A 8 -0.96 -41.47 -43.65
CA PRO A 8 0.41 -41.35 -44.12
C PRO A 8 1.07 -40.08 -43.54
N ARG A 9 2.21 -40.28 -42.88
CA ARG A 9 3.18 -39.23 -42.53
C ARG A 9 4.10 -39.02 -43.74
N GLU A 10 4.03 -37.85 -44.37
CA GLU A 10 5.11 -37.36 -45.24
C GLU A 10 5.76 -36.11 -44.63
N LEU A 11 7.09 -36.15 -44.61
CA LEU A 11 8.03 -35.15 -44.13
C LEU A 11 7.83 -33.81 -44.84
N VAL A 12 7.66 -32.74 -44.07
CA VAL A 12 8.06 -31.40 -44.51
C VAL A 12 9.53 -31.22 -44.12
N THR A 13 10.43 -31.35 -45.08
CA THR A 13 11.82 -30.91 -44.94
C THR A 13 11.83 -29.39 -44.95
N ALA A 14 11.95 -28.77 -43.77
CA ALA A 14 12.31 -27.36 -43.70
C ALA A 14 13.77 -27.21 -44.17
N SER A 15 13.97 -26.39 -45.20
CA SER A 15 15.32 -26.00 -45.66
C SER A 15 16.01 -25.21 -44.55
N LEU A 16 17.29 -25.50 -44.30
CA LEU A 16 18.09 -24.94 -43.20
C LEU A 16 18.69 -23.55 -43.52
N ASP A 17 18.31 -22.93 -44.63
CA ASP A 17 19.00 -21.76 -45.18
C ASP A 17 18.24 -20.43 -45.04
N ASP A 18 17.14 -20.36 -44.29
CA ASP A 18 16.57 -19.05 -43.96
C ASP A 18 17.45 -18.33 -42.92
N PRO A 19 18.06 -17.17 -43.25
CA PRO A 19 18.89 -16.44 -42.30
C PRO A 19 18.01 -15.96 -41.15
N HIS A 20 18.14 -16.63 -40.00
CA HIS A 20 17.54 -16.18 -38.76
C HIS A 20 18.02 -14.75 -38.49
N PRO A 21 17.11 -13.77 -38.34
CA PRO A 21 17.53 -12.42 -37.96
C PRO A 21 18.36 -12.53 -36.68
N PRO A 22 19.49 -11.80 -36.56
CA PRO A 22 20.33 -11.89 -35.38
C PRO A 22 19.44 -11.65 -34.16
N PRO A 23 19.60 -12.45 -33.08
CA PRO A 23 18.80 -12.26 -31.89
C PRO A 23 18.92 -10.79 -31.49
N ARG A 24 17.78 -10.09 -31.41
CA ARG A 24 17.79 -8.74 -30.86
C ARG A 24 18.39 -8.89 -29.48
N HIS A 25 19.60 -8.35 -29.28
CA HIS A 25 20.17 -8.23 -27.94
C HIS A 25 19.27 -7.24 -27.19
N THR A 26 18.18 -7.74 -26.61
CA THR A 26 17.47 -7.07 -25.54
C THR A 26 18.52 -6.89 -24.45
N ARG A 27 19.04 -5.66 -24.32
CA ARG A 27 19.91 -5.27 -23.22
C ARG A 27 19.20 -5.68 -21.93
N GLN A 28 19.77 -6.64 -21.20
CA GLN A 28 19.29 -6.98 -19.87
C GLN A 28 19.44 -5.73 -19.00
N ALA A 29 18.32 -5.23 -18.47
CA ALA A 29 18.33 -4.09 -17.56
C ALA A 29 19.15 -4.44 -16.31
N SER A 30 19.97 -3.50 -15.84
CA SER A 30 20.65 -3.60 -14.54
C SER A 30 19.77 -2.99 -13.44
N PHE A 31 20.15 -3.18 -12.18
CA PHE A 31 19.49 -2.53 -11.05
C PHE A 31 19.55 -1.00 -11.16
N ASP A 32 20.57 -0.44 -11.82
CA ASP A 32 20.70 1.01 -12.04
C ASP A 32 19.63 1.54 -13.00
N ASP A 33 19.11 0.69 -13.89
CA ASP A 33 18.03 1.06 -14.80
C ASP A 33 16.64 1.03 -14.12
N LEU A 34 16.53 0.58 -12.85
CA LEU A 34 15.25 0.45 -12.11
C LEU A 34 14.83 1.71 -11.34
N GLY A 35 15.66 2.76 -11.35
CA GLY A 35 15.37 4.03 -10.66
C GLY A 35 15.91 4.07 -9.22
N THR A 36 15.18 4.72 -8.32
CA THR A 36 15.63 4.95 -6.93
C THR A 36 15.73 3.61 -6.16
N PRO A 37 16.89 3.27 -5.57
CA PRO A 37 17.02 2.09 -4.72
C PRO A 37 16.06 2.16 -3.52
N LEU A 38 15.46 1.04 -3.12
CA LEU A 38 14.54 1.00 -1.97
C LEU A 38 15.20 1.49 -0.67
N SER A 39 16.51 1.31 -0.50
CA SER A 39 17.27 1.83 0.64
C SER A 39 17.30 3.36 0.70
N GLU A 40 17.10 4.04 -0.42
CA GLU A 40 17.06 5.49 -0.55
C GLU A 40 15.62 6.05 -0.55
N VAL A 41 14.60 5.19 -0.66
CA VAL A 41 13.20 5.62 -0.55
C VAL A 41 12.88 5.92 0.91
N THR A 42 12.21 7.05 1.15
CA THR A 42 11.60 7.33 2.45
C THR A 42 10.18 6.80 2.45
N PHE A 43 9.87 5.91 3.37
CA PHE A 43 8.53 5.39 3.60
C PHE A 43 7.90 6.10 4.79
N CYS A 44 6.60 6.37 4.72
CA CYS A 44 5.79 6.77 5.86
C CYS A 44 4.76 5.68 6.13
N VAL A 45 4.99 4.90 7.18
CA VAL A 45 4.01 3.91 7.65
C VAL A 45 2.89 4.66 8.36
N VAL A 46 1.64 4.43 7.98
CA VAL A 46 0.46 5.07 8.58
C VAL A 46 -0.51 3.99 9.05
N ASP A 47 -1.14 4.24 10.19
CA ASP A 47 -2.17 3.39 10.80
C ASP A 47 -3.16 4.28 11.56
N LEU A 48 -4.46 3.97 11.45
CA LEU A 48 -5.55 4.68 12.09
C LEU A 48 -6.39 3.76 12.96
N GLU A 49 -6.81 4.28 14.13
CA GLU A 49 -7.89 3.69 14.91
C GLU A 49 -9.15 4.54 14.74
N THR A 50 -10.31 3.89 14.59
CA THR A 50 -11.56 4.54 14.19
C THR A 50 -12.74 4.09 15.05
N THR A 51 -13.87 4.80 14.99
CA THR A 51 -15.10 4.43 15.71
C THR A 51 -15.89 3.28 15.06
N GLY A 52 -15.39 2.72 13.97
CA GLY A 52 -16.02 1.71 13.12
C GLY A 52 -15.37 1.70 11.74
N THR A 53 -15.95 1.01 10.76
CA THR A 53 -15.32 0.80 9.44
C THR A 53 -15.95 1.58 8.29
N ASP A 54 -17.03 2.31 8.54
CA ASP A 54 -17.73 3.10 7.51
C ASP A 54 -17.19 4.53 7.49
N ARG A 55 -16.38 4.87 6.48
CA ARG A 55 -15.77 6.19 6.33
C ARG A 55 -16.76 7.36 6.24
N GLU A 56 -18.03 7.10 5.90
CA GLU A 56 -19.05 8.15 5.77
C GLU A 56 -19.70 8.50 7.12
N SER A 57 -19.69 7.56 8.08
CA SER A 57 -20.39 7.72 9.37
C SER A 57 -19.51 7.56 10.60
N ASP A 58 -18.36 6.89 10.47
CA ASP A 58 -17.38 6.69 11.53
C ASP A 58 -16.27 7.75 11.47
N ALA A 59 -15.56 7.89 12.58
CA ALA A 59 -14.56 8.93 12.75
C ALA A 59 -13.23 8.36 13.28
N ILE A 60 -12.14 9.09 13.01
CA ILE A 60 -10.79 8.76 13.49
C ILE A 60 -10.67 9.08 14.99
N THR A 61 -10.04 8.17 15.73
CA THR A 61 -9.76 8.24 17.17
C THR A 61 -8.27 8.27 17.50
N GLU A 62 -7.42 7.74 16.63
CA GLU A 62 -5.96 7.86 16.72
C GLU A 62 -5.34 7.93 15.33
N ILE A 63 -4.22 8.65 15.23
CA ILE A 63 -3.31 8.62 14.08
C ILE A 63 -1.93 8.16 14.57
N GLY A 64 -1.42 7.08 13.99
CA GLY A 64 -0.02 6.65 14.10
C GLY A 64 0.70 6.84 12.75
N ALA A 65 1.88 7.45 12.77
CA ALA A 65 2.74 7.54 11.60
C ALA A 65 4.23 7.43 11.93
N VAL A 66 4.99 6.70 11.11
CA VAL A 66 6.44 6.53 11.30
C VAL A 66 7.18 6.64 9.96
N ARG A 67 8.21 7.49 9.91
CA ARG A 67 9.08 7.60 8.74
C ARG A 67 10.28 6.69 8.85
N TYR A 68 10.60 5.99 7.76
CA TYR A 68 11.76 5.11 7.63
C TYR A 68 12.53 5.40 6.35
N ARG A 69 13.85 5.25 6.37
CA ARG A 69 14.70 5.19 5.18
C ARG A 69 15.86 4.23 5.44
N GLY A 70 16.15 3.33 4.49
CA GLY A 70 17.29 2.41 4.60
C GLY A 70 17.23 1.48 5.82
N GLY A 71 16.04 1.18 6.34
CA GLY A 71 15.85 0.39 7.57
C GLY A 71 15.91 1.20 8.87
N GLU A 72 16.26 2.48 8.81
CA GLU A 72 16.36 3.35 9.98
C GLU A 72 15.08 4.16 10.19
N ARG A 73 14.63 4.26 11.45
CA ARG A 73 13.49 5.09 11.83
C ARG A 73 13.93 6.55 11.95
N LEU A 74 13.34 7.41 11.13
CA LEU A 74 13.68 8.84 11.09
C LEU A 74 12.84 9.68 12.07
N ARG A 75 11.54 9.41 12.15
CA ARG A 75 10.61 10.18 12.98
C ARG A 75 9.35 9.37 13.28
N THR A 76 8.67 9.69 14.38
CA THR A 76 7.35 9.17 14.75
C THR A 76 6.41 10.34 15.03
N LEU A 77 5.15 10.17 14.63
CA LEU A 77 4.01 10.98 15.02
C LEU A 77 2.97 10.01 15.60
N GLN A 78 2.44 10.33 16.77
CA GLN A 78 1.30 9.63 17.34
C GLN A 78 0.41 10.66 18.01
N THR A 79 -0.89 10.60 17.77
CA THR A 79 -1.84 11.49 18.46
C THR A 79 -3.22 10.88 18.51
N LEU A 80 -3.85 10.99 19.67
CA LEU A 80 -5.28 10.76 19.79
C LEU A 80 -6.05 11.88 19.10
N VAL A 81 -7.22 11.54 18.57
CA VAL A 81 -8.13 12.45 17.89
C VAL A 81 -9.47 12.39 18.58
N ASN A 82 -10.07 13.55 18.82
CA ASN A 82 -11.44 13.63 19.30
C ASN A 82 -12.41 13.41 18.13
N PRO A 83 -13.11 12.25 18.07
CA PRO A 83 -13.98 11.93 16.94
C PRO A 83 -15.26 12.78 16.93
N GLY A 84 -15.63 13.41 18.06
CA GLY A 84 -16.88 14.16 18.20
C GLY A 84 -18.14 13.32 18.30
N VAL A 85 -17.98 12.01 18.22
CA VAL A 85 -19.05 11.03 18.37
C VAL A 85 -18.69 10.08 19.50
N ARG A 86 -19.64 9.20 19.84
CA ARG A 86 -19.42 8.17 20.85
C ARG A 86 -18.64 7.01 20.23
N ILE A 87 -17.53 6.61 20.84
CA ILE A 87 -16.87 5.33 20.54
C ILE A 87 -17.76 4.18 21.04
N PRO A 88 -18.17 3.24 20.18
CA PRO A 88 -18.90 2.04 20.58
C PRO A 88 -18.08 1.17 21.55
N ALA A 89 -18.75 0.47 22.47
CA ALA A 89 -18.07 -0.31 23.50
C ALA A 89 -17.19 -1.42 22.91
N GLU A 90 -17.64 -2.07 21.83
CA GLU A 90 -16.87 -3.09 21.10
C GLU A 90 -15.58 -2.53 20.49
N ILE A 91 -15.61 -1.29 19.99
CA ILE A 91 -14.43 -0.62 19.46
C ILE A 91 -13.46 -0.30 20.60
N THR A 92 -13.94 0.22 21.73
CA THR A 92 -13.08 0.40 22.91
C THR A 92 -12.44 -0.91 23.38
N VAL A 93 -13.16 -2.03 23.32
CA VAL A 93 -12.58 -3.36 23.65
C VAL A 93 -11.51 -3.76 22.64
N MET A 94 -11.72 -3.47 21.36
CA MET A 94 -10.80 -3.83 20.28
C MET A 94 -9.52 -2.98 20.29
N THR A 95 -9.64 -1.66 20.41
CA THR A 95 -8.53 -0.70 20.27
C THR A 95 -7.93 -0.26 21.60
N GLY A 96 -8.66 -0.44 22.70
CA GLY A 96 -8.30 0.09 24.01
C GLY A 96 -8.52 1.59 24.18
N ILE A 97 -8.97 2.31 23.14
CA ILE A 97 -9.21 3.75 23.19
C ILE A 97 -10.58 4.02 23.81
N THR A 98 -10.57 4.78 24.91
CA THR A 98 -11.78 5.15 25.66
C THR A 98 -12.25 6.56 25.32
N GLN A 99 -13.55 6.83 25.51
CA GLN A 99 -14.12 8.18 25.39
C GLN A 99 -13.35 9.22 26.24
N ALA A 100 -12.89 8.85 27.43
CA ALA A 100 -12.17 9.75 28.32
C ALA A 100 -10.81 10.16 27.77
N MET A 101 -10.15 9.29 27.00
CA MET A 101 -8.85 9.59 26.38
C MET A 101 -8.98 10.61 25.24
N VAL A 102 -10.07 10.55 24.49
CA VAL A 102 -10.25 11.37 23.28
C VAL A 102 -11.04 12.65 23.51
N VAL A 103 -11.78 12.81 24.61
CA VAL A 103 -12.67 13.97 24.81
C VAL A 103 -11.93 15.32 24.84
N THR A 104 -10.68 15.33 25.32
CA THR A 104 -9.80 16.52 25.32
C THR A 104 -8.76 16.51 24.21
N ALA A 105 -8.75 15.49 23.36
CA ALA A 105 -7.83 15.40 22.23
C ALA A 105 -8.18 16.45 21.15
N PRO A 106 -7.22 16.83 20.29
CA PRO A 106 -7.50 17.73 19.17
C PRO A 106 -8.53 17.11 18.21
N ARG A 107 -9.27 17.97 17.52
CA ARG A 107 -10.14 17.56 16.41
C ARG A 107 -9.32 17.22 15.17
N ILE A 108 -9.84 16.39 14.28
CA ILE A 108 -9.12 15.91 13.10
C ILE A 108 -8.57 17.05 12.22
N ASP A 109 -9.35 18.12 12.03
CA ASP A 109 -8.98 19.33 11.29
C ASP A 109 -7.76 20.06 11.87
N GLN A 110 -7.51 19.93 13.17
CA GLN A 110 -6.34 20.50 13.84
C GLN A 110 -5.07 19.66 13.65
N VAL A 111 -5.23 18.37 13.29
CA VAL A 111 -4.13 17.41 13.19
C VAL A 111 -3.70 17.18 11.74
N LEU A 112 -4.62 17.28 10.79
CA LEU A 112 -4.38 16.93 9.37
C LEU A 112 -3.19 17.66 8.76
N SER A 113 -3.02 18.96 9.02
CA SER A 113 -1.86 19.71 8.50
C SER A 113 -0.54 19.15 9.01
N THR A 114 -0.50 18.79 10.30
CA THR A 114 0.68 18.18 10.93
C THR A 114 0.98 16.81 10.32
N LEU A 115 -0.05 16.01 10.04
CA LEU A 115 0.11 14.71 9.39
C LEU A 115 0.63 14.86 7.95
N TRP A 116 0.11 15.80 7.17
CA TRP A 116 0.57 16.02 5.80
C TRP A 116 2.00 16.53 5.74
N ASP A 117 2.37 17.46 6.62
CA ASP A 117 3.76 17.92 6.75
C ASP A 117 4.69 16.78 7.19
N PHE A 118 4.19 15.87 8.04
CA PHE A 118 4.94 14.70 8.46
C PHE A 118 5.19 13.73 7.29
N ILE A 119 4.14 13.39 6.53
CA ILE A 119 4.21 12.49 5.36
C ILE A 119 5.15 13.07 4.30
N GLY A 120 4.97 14.34 3.94
CA GLY A 120 5.78 15.03 2.94
C GLY A 120 5.83 14.28 1.60
N ASP A 121 7.04 14.05 1.12
CA ASP A 121 7.36 13.37 -0.14
C ASP A 121 7.52 11.83 0.01
N SER A 122 7.19 11.28 1.17
CA SER A 122 7.39 9.85 1.45
C SER A 122 6.39 8.98 0.70
N VAL A 123 6.79 7.75 0.39
CA VAL A 123 5.85 6.70 -0.06
C VAL A 123 5.03 6.25 1.14
N VAL A 124 3.71 6.42 1.10
CA VAL A 124 2.80 5.97 2.17
C VAL A 124 2.64 4.45 2.08
N VAL A 125 2.79 3.79 3.22
CA VAL A 125 2.63 2.35 3.36
C VAL A 125 1.83 2.03 4.62
N GLY A 126 1.19 0.87 4.64
CA GLY A 126 0.36 0.42 5.77
C GLY A 126 -0.22 -0.96 5.46
N HIS A 127 -0.69 -1.65 6.49
CA HIS A 127 -1.42 -2.90 6.28
C HIS A 127 -2.84 -2.55 5.83
N ASN A 128 -3.25 -2.97 4.63
CA ASN A 128 -4.53 -2.56 4.06
C ASN A 128 -4.72 -1.02 3.98
N VAL A 129 -3.66 -0.29 3.63
CA VAL A 129 -3.58 1.19 3.66
C VAL A 129 -4.69 1.94 2.91
N GLY A 130 -5.42 1.25 2.02
CA GLY A 130 -6.61 1.81 1.39
C GLY A 130 -7.73 2.15 2.38
N PHE A 131 -7.78 1.46 3.52
CA PHE A 131 -8.67 1.80 4.64
C PHE A 131 -8.29 3.17 5.22
N ASP A 132 -7.05 3.34 5.64
CA ASP A 132 -6.54 4.56 6.27
C ASP A 132 -6.65 5.77 5.35
N LEU A 133 -6.18 5.61 4.10
CA LEU A 133 -6.28 6.65 3.09
C LEU A 133 -7.74 7.00 2.75
N GLY A 134 -8.65 6.02 2.83
CA GLY A 134 -10.08 6.25 2.67
C GLY A 134 -10.65 7.17 3.75
N PHE A 135 -10.26 6.98 5.01
CA PHE A 135 -10.66 7.86 6.12
C PHE A 135 -10.02 9.25 6.02
N LEU A 136 -8.76 9.36 5.56
CA LEU A 136 -8.07 10.64 5.42
C LEU A 136 -8.57 11.48 4.22
N ALA A 137 -9.26 10.86 3.27
CA ALA A 137 -9.78 11.51 2.07
C ALA A 137 -11.28 11.86 2.15
N ALA A 138 -11.96 11.49 3.24
CA ALA A 138 -13.39 11.72 3.46
C ALA A 138 -13.72 13.18 3.83
#